data_AF-A0A523Q251-F1
#
_entry.id   AF-A0A523Q251-F1
#
_cell.length_a   1.000
_cell.length_b   1.000
_cell.length_c   1.000
_cell.angle_alpha   90.00
_cell.angle_beta   90.00
_cell.angle_gamma   90.00
#
_symmetry.space_group_name_H-M   'P 1'
#
loop_
_entity.id
_entity.type
_entity.pdbx_description
1 polymer ?
#
loop_
_entity_poly.entity_id
_entity_poly.type
_entity_poly.pdbx_seq_one_letter_code
_entity_poly.pdbx_strand_id
1 'polypeptide(L)'
;MAVYSERYKYVFFAVPNTASKAVAKTLREKLDGVTLPDRKLVAEGERRHHATPSQLVRNGCLTQEQLKGLLKFTTIRNPFDAMVSKYVKHCELIPAEGL
;
A
#
# COMPACT_ATOMS: atom_id res chain seq x y z
N MET A 1 1.21 -1.73 0.34
CA MET A 1 1.24 -2.37 -0.97
C MET A 1 1.66 -1.26 -1.88
N ALA A 2 2.54 -1.49 -2.83
CA ALA A 2 2.78 -0.50 -3.86
C ALA A 2 2.10 -0.95 -5.16
N VAL A 3 1.67 0.00 -5.98
CA VAL A 3 1.26 -0.28 -7.36
C VAL A 3 2.17 0.51 -8.27
N TYR A 4 2.82 -0.17 -9.19
CA TYR A 4 3.82 0.39 -10.08
C TYR A 4 3.39 0.20 -11.52
N SER A 5 3.65 1.18 -12.38
CA SER A 5 3.51 1.04 -13.82
C SER A 5 4.74 1.55 -14.51
N GLU A 6 5.39 0.67 -15.28
CA GLU A 6 6.53 1.05 -16.11
C GLU A 6 6.11 1.94 -17.28
N ARG A 7 4.95 1.64 -17.90
CA ARG A 7 4.42 2.38 -19.05
C ARG A 7 4.11 3.83 -18.72
N TYR A 8 3.46 4.08 -17.58
CA TYR A 8 3.05 5.41 -17.16
C TYR A 8 4.01 6.06 -16.15
N LYS A 9 5.14 5.40 -15.86
CA LYS A 9 6.21 5.90 -14.99
C LYS A 9 5.70 6.39 -13.63
N TYR A 10 4.91 5.56 -12.95
CA TYR A 10 4.40 5.91 -11.62
C TYR A 10 4.60 4.80 -10.58
N VAL A 11 4.59 5.21 -9.31
CA VAL A 11 4.47 4.33 -8.15
C VAL A 11 3.50 4.93 -7.12
N PHE A 12 2.46 4.15 -6.80
CA PHE A 12 1.48 4.45 -5.78
C PHE A 12 1.80 3.69 -4.50
N PHE A 13 1.93 4.40 -3.38
CA PHE A 13 2.12 3.79 -2.07
C PHE A 13 0.79 3.71 -1.31
N ALA A 14 0.24 2.50 -1.15
CA ALA A 14 -1.01 2.33 -0.43
C ALA A 14 -0.80 2.50 1.08
N VAL A 15 -1.40 3.55 1.66
CA VAL A 15 -1.47 3.79 3.11
C VAL A 15 -2.74 3.12 3.68
N PRO A 16 -2.71 2.53 4.90
CA PRO A 16 -3.90 1.94 5.50
C PRO A 16 -5.01 2.98 5.75
N ASN A 17 -6.27 2.56 5.58
CA ASN A 17 -7.48 3.36 5.89
C ASN A 17 -7.67 4.68 5.12
N THR A 18 -6.97 4.83 3.98
CA THR A 18 -7.08 6.01 3.09
C THR A 18 -7.75 5.68 1.75
N ALA A 19 -8.72 4.74 1.76
CA ALA A 19 -9.36 4.19 0.55
C ALA A 19 -8.38 3.62 -0.50
N SER A 20 -7.14 3.34 -0.09
CA SER A 20 -6.04 2.91 -0.98
C SER A 20 -6.32 1.60 -1.72
N LYS A 21 -7.21 0.73 -1.22
CA LYS A 21 -7.67 -0.47 -1.93
C LYS A 21 -8.43 -0.14 -3.22
N ALA A 22 -9.31 0.87 -3.19
CA ALA A 22 -10.09 1.28 -4.35
C ALA A 22 -9.19 1.90 -5.42
N VAL A 23 -8.28 2.78 -5.01
CA VAL A 23 -7.28 3.38 -5.91
C VAL A 23 -6.38 2.29 -6.52
N ALA A 24 -5.86 1.37 -5.70
CA ALA A 24 -5.04 0.27 -6.20
C ALA A 24 -5.79 -0.66 -7.15
N LYS A 25 -7.11 -0.83 -7.01
CA LYS A 25 -7.92 -1.58 -7.97
C LYS A 25 -7.95 -0.86 -9.33
N THR A 26 -8.30 0.43 -9.33
CA THR A 26 -8.35 1.24 -10.56
C THR A 26 -7.01 1.31 -11.28
N LEU A 27 -5.90 1.49 -10.54
CA LEU A 27 -4.56 1.54 -11.13
C LEU A 27 -4.20 0.24 -11.85
N ARG A 28 -4.56 -0.91 -11.27
CA ARG A 28 -4.30 -2.23 -11.89
C ARG A 28 -5.19 -2.50 -13.10
N GLU A 29 -6.48 -2.19 -13.00
CA GLU A 29 -7.46 -2.53 -14.04
C GLU A 29 -7.42 -1.58 -15.23
N LYS A 30 -7.03 -0.31 -15.03
CA LYS A 30 -7.13 0.73 -16.07
C LYS A 30 -5.82 1.37 -16.49
N LEU A 31 -4.76 1.23 -15.70
CA LEU A 31 -3.52 2.00 -15.86
C LEU A 31 -2.26 1.13 -15.77
N ASP A 32 -2.35 -0.12 -16.24
CA ASP A 32 -1.23 -1.08 -16.31
C ASP A 32 -0.45 -1.20 -14.99
N GLY A 33 -1.16 -1.05 -13.86
CA GLY A 33 -0.58 -1.14 -12.55
C GLY A 33 -0.28 -2.59 -12.20
N VAL A 34 0.93 -2.85 -11.74
CA VAL A 34 1.35 -4.13 -11.17
C VAL A 34 1.56 -3.95 -9.68
N THR A 35 1.06 -4.90 -8.89
CA THR A 35 1.29 -4.87 -7.44
C THR A 35 2.74 -5.19 -7.13
N LEU A 36 3.40 -4.28 -6.43
CA LEU A 36 4.70 -4.53 -5.82
C LEU A 36 4.55 -4.73 -4.31
N PRO A 37 5.15 -5.77 -3.75
CA PRO A 37 5.89 -6.84 -4.42
C PRO A 37 4.96 -7.87 -5.11
N ASP A 38 5.38 -8.43 -6.25
CA ASP A 38 4.60 -9.40 -7.05
C ASP A 38 4.45 -10.77 -6.34
N ARG A 39 5.44 -11.11 -5.52
CA ARG A 39 5.35 -12.13 -4.47
C ARG A 39 5.36 -11.46 -3.10
N LYS A 40 4.65 -12.03 -2.12
CA LYS A 40 4.77 -11.61 -0.71
C LYS A 40 6.26 -11.47 -0.38
N LEU A 41 6.70 -10.27 0.01
CA LEU A 41 8.05 -10.09 0.55
C LEU A 41 8.09 -10.87 1.86
N VAL A 42 8.62 -12.10 1.80
CA VAL A 42 8.99 -12.88 2.97
C VAL A 42 10.39 -12.41 3.35
N ALA A 43 10.47 -11.23 3.95
CA ALA A 43 11.61 -10.90 4.78
C ALA A 43 11.15 -11.16 6.23
N GLU A 44 11.73 -12.16 6.88
CA GLU A 44 11.69 -12.34 8.34
C GLU A 44 10.28 -12.51 8.96
N GLY A 45 9.47 -13.44 8.47
CA GLY A 45 8.29 -13.93 9.23
C GLY A 45 7.11 -12.97 9.40
N GLU A 46 7.21 -11.69 9.04
CA GLU A 46 6.11 -10.72 9.15
C GLU A 46 5.47 -10.39 7.79
N ARG A 47 4.17 -10.70 7.66
CA ARG A 47 3.35 -10.33 6.49
C ARG A 47 3.09 -8.82 6.45
N ARG A 48 4.03 -8.02 5.96
CA ARG A 48 3.82 -6.57 5.82
C ARG A 48 3.11 -6.25 4.51
N HIS A 49 1.80 -5.99 4.62
CA HIS A 49 0.98 -5.54 3.49
C HIS A 49 1.34 -4.14 2.99
N HIS A 50 2.15 -3.36 3.72
CA HIS A 50 2.55 -1.99 3.39
C HIS A 50 4.05 -1.89 3.11
N ALA A 51 4.41 -1.33 1.95
CA ALA A 51 5.79 -1.26 1.47
C ALA A 51 6.19 0.21 1.42
N THR A 52 7.30 0.56 2.05
CA THR A 52 7.93 1.89 1.95
C THR A 52 8.90 1.94 0.77
N PRO A 53 9.25 3.14 0.25
CA PRO A 53 10.23 3.28 -0.83
C PRO A 53 11.55 2.55 -0.54
N SER A 54 12.07 2.67 0.69
CA SER A 54 13.32 2.03 1.12
C SER A 54 13.20 0.49 1.12
N GLN A 55 12.01 -0.05 1.42
CA GLN A 55 11.77 -1.49 1.36
C GLN A 55 11.70 -2.01 -0.09
N LEU A 56 11.18 -1.22 -1.04
CA LEU A 56 11.18 -1.63 -2.45
C LEU A 56 12.59 -1.72 -3.03
N VAL A 57 13.47 -0.79 -2.66
CA VAL A 57 14.89 -0.83 -3.05
C VAL A 57 15.63 -1.97 -2.38
N ARG A 58 15.47 -2.12 -1.06
CA ARG A 58 16.17 -3.15 -0.28
C ARG A 58 15.84 -4.56 -0.77
N ASN A 59 14.62 -4.77 -1.26
CA ASN A 59 14.18 -6.07 -1.76
C ASN A 59 14.35 -6.24 -3.28
N GLY A 60 15.09 -5.34 -3.94
CA GLY A 60 15.38 -5.45 -5.38
C GLY A 60 14.15 -5.32 -6.29
N CYS A 61 13.02 -4.84 -5.79
CA CYS A 61 11.82 -4.64 -6.60
C CYS A 61 11.93 -3.42 -7.53
N LEU A 62 12.71 -2.40 -7.13
CA LEU A 62 13.01 -1.21 -7.92
C LEU A 62 14.43 -0.74 -7.60
N THR A 63 15.16 -0.23 -8.59
CA THR A 63 16.43 0.47 -8.34
C THR A 63 16.18 1.90 -7.83
N GLN A 64 17.19 2.50 -7.19
CA GLN A 64 17.11 3.91 -6.78
C GLN A 64 16.93 4.85 -7.98
N GLU A 65 17.54 4.52 -9.12
CA GLU A 65 17.44 5.28 -10.37
C GLU A 65 16.03 5.20 -10.94
N GLN A 66 15.43 4.00 -10.97
CA GLN A 66 14.04 3.82 -11.36
C GLN A 66 13.13 4.65 -10.46
N LEU A 67 13.28 4.58 -9.13
CA LEU A 67 12.48 5.38 -8.21
C LEU A 67 12.62 6.89 -8.43
N LYS A 68 13.79 7.41 -8.83
CA LYS A 68 13.94 8.85 -9.10
C LYS A 68 13.15 9.32 -10.33
N GLY A 69 13.02 8.46 -11.34
CA GLY A 69 12.28 8.76 -12.58
C GLY A 69 10.76 8.55 -12.50
N LEU A 70 10.24 8.03 -11.38
CA LEU A 70 8.82 7.73 -11.23
C LEU A 70 8.05 8.84 -10.51
N LEU A 71 6.83 9.10 -10.96
CA LEU A 71 5.85 9.88 -10.21
C LEU A 71 5.44 9.09 -8.95
N LYS A 72 5.72 9.66 -7.76
CA LYS A 72 5.39 9.06 -6.46
C LYS A 72 4.15 9.73 -5.91
N PHE A 73 3.12 8.95 -5.61
CA PHE A 73 1.92 9.49 -4.98
C PHE A 73 1.30 8.51 -4.00
N THR A 74 0.44 9.04 -3.14
CA THR A 74 -0.27 8.31 -2.10
C THR A 74 -1.61 8.96 -1.83
N THR A 75 -2.52 8.24 -1.18
CA THR A 75 -3.74 8.81 -0.64
C THR A 75 -3.59 9.05 0.85
N ILE A 76 -3.97 10.26 1.27
CA ILE A 76 -4.12 10.64 2.67
C ILE A 76 -5.61 10.74 3.01
N ARG A 77 -5.92 10.69 4.30
CA ARG A 77 -7.27 10.91 4.84
C ARG A 77 -7.16 11.85 6.03
N ASN A 78 -8.22 12.58 6.33
CA ASN A 78 -8.33 13.33 7.58
C ASN A 78 -7.95 12.40 8.76
N PRO A 79 -7.04 12.83 9.65
CA PRO A 79 -6.56 12.00 10.75
C PRO A 79 -7.67 11.56 11.72
N PHE A 80 -8.69 12.38 11.94
CA PHE A 80 -9.83 12.05 12.79
C PHE A 80 -10.70 10.95 12.15
N ASP A 81 -11.02 11.07 10.87
CA ASP A 81 -11.74 10.02 10.15
C ASP A 81 -10.95 8.70 10.09
N ALA A 82 -9.63 8.79 9.95
CA ALA A 82 -8.74 7.63 9.96
C ALA A 82 -8.72 6.96 11.34
N MET A 83 -8.78 7.73 12.43
CA MET A 83 -8.89 7.25 13.80
C MET A 83 -10.23 6.52 14.02
N VAL A 84 -11.35 7.15 13.67
CA VAL A 84 -12.69 6.53 13.79
C VAL A 84 -12.76 5.24 12.98
N SER A 85 -12.25 5.25 11.75
CA SER A 85 -12.22 4.06 10.91
C SER A 85 -11.35 2.93 11.48
N LYS A 86 -10.28 3.25 12.23
CA LYS A 86 -9.49 2.25 12.97
C LYS A 86 -10.26 1.69 14.16
N TYR A 87 -10.94 2.57 14.91
CA TYR A 87 -11.70 2.20 16.10
C TYR A 87 -12.86 1.26 15.76
N VAL A 88 -13.69 1.60 14.77
CA VAL A 88 -14.82 0.74 14.35
C VAL A 88 -14.35 -0.65 13.95
N LYS A 89 -13.26 -0.74 13.15
CA LYS A 89 -12.65 -2.03 12.79
C LYS A 89 -12.12 -2.82 13.99
N HIS A 90 -11.65 -2.13 15.03
CA HIS A 90 -11.19 -2.78 16.25
C HIS A 90 -12.37 -3.34 17.04
N CYS A 91 -13.48 -2.60 17.14
CA CYS A 91 -14.71 -3.08 17.78
C CYS A 91 -15.30 -4.31 17.09
N GLU A 92 -15.27 -4.37 15.75
CA GLU A 92 -15.70 -5.55 14.97
C GLU A 92 -14.84 -6.80 15.24
N LEU A 93 -13.63 -6.64 15.77
CA LEU A 93 -12.72 -7.73 16.10
C LEU A 93 -12.82 -8.20 17.56
N ILE A 94 -13.55 -7.48 18.42
CA ILE A 94 -13.77 -7.88 19.81
C ILE A 94 -15.00 -8.81 19.84
N PRO A 95 -14.84 -10.10 20.17
CA PRO A 95 -15.97 -11.01 20.29
C PRO A 95 -16.89 -10.57 21.43
N ALA A 96 -18.20 -10.80 21.25
CA ALA A 96 -19.27 -10.35 22.16
C ALA A 96 -19.20 -10.92 23.60
N GLU A 97 -18.24 -11.78 23.91
CA GLU A 97 -18.06 -12.42 25.22
C GLU A 97 -17.16 -11.60 26.18
N GLY A 98 -16.74 -10.40 25.80
CA GLY A 98 -15.80 -9.56 26.56
C GLY A 98 -16.35 -8.26 27.14
N LEU A 99 -17.67 -8.16 27.36
CA LEU A 99 -18.32 -7.04 28.07
C LEU A 99 -19.21 -7.57 29.20
#